data_AF-A0A395HXQ3-F1
#
_entry.id   AF-A0A395HXQ3-F1
#
_cell.length_a   1.000
_cell.length_b   1.000
_cell.length_c   1.000
_cell.angle_alpha   90.00
_cell.angle_beta   90.00
_cell.angle_gamma   90.00
#
_symmetry.space_group_name_H-M   'P 1'
#
loop_
_entity.id
_entity.type
_entity.pdbx_description
1 polymer ?
#
loop_
_entity_poly.entity_id
_entity_poly.type
_entity_poly.pdbx_seq_one_letter_code
_entity_poly.pdbx_strand_id
1 'polypeptide(L)'
;MNELERCLPKRWTEKEDQTLYEEARCQMSTGEIKDGNRIGAKLPGRINEDCRKRWINKVCGLLKKGAWEPDEDQRLHDAICIHGQKYMAERVTK
;
A
#
# COMPACT_ATOMS: atom_id res chain seq x y z
N MET A 1 -18.78 16.61 -13.72
CA MET A 1 -17.89 16.34 -12.56
C MET A 1 -16.50 16.09 -13.11
N ASN A 2 -15.53 16.89 -12.68
CA ASN A 2 -14.27 17.11 -13.39
C ASN A 2 -13.28 15.95 -13.15
N GLU A 3 -12.69 15.41 -14.21
CA GLU A 3 -11.72 14.29 -14.13
C GLU A 3 -10.46 14.64 -13.33
N LEU A 4 -10.15 15.94 -13.23
CA LEU A 4 -9.02 16.49 -12.46
C LEU A 4 -9.18 16.41 -10.93
N GLU A 5 -10.40 16.23 -10.40
CA GLU A 5 -10.61 16.11 -8.94
C GLU A 5 -10.44 14.67 -8.42
N ARG A 6 -10.29 13.68 -9.31
CA ARG A 6 -10.33 12.25 -8.96
C ARG A 6 -9.03 11.69 -8.36
N CYS A 7 -7.93 12.45 -8.41
CA CYS A 7 -6.59 12.00 -7.97
C CYS A 7 -5.82 13.02 -7.12
N LEU A 8 -6.49 14.04 -6.55
CA LEU A 8 -5.80 14.92 -5.60
C LEU A 8 -5.35 14.10 -4.38
N PRO A 9 -4.11 14.27 -3.89
CA PRO A 9 -3.62 13.58 -2.70
C PRO A 9 -4.45 14.02 -1.48
N LYS A 10 -5.56 13.32 -1.25
CA LYS A 10 -6.45 13.52 -0.11
C LYS A 10 -6.02 12.62 1.03
N ARG A 11 -5.98 13.19 2.22
CA ARG A 11 -5.72 12.43 3.45
C ARG A 11 -6.85 11.44 3.67
N TRP A 12 -6.51 10.18 3.90
CA TRP A 12 -7.46 9.15 4.29
C TRP A 12 -7.98 9.43 5.70
N THR A 13 -9.30 9.35 5.86
CA THR A 13 -10.00 9.47 7.12
C THR A 13 -10.22 8.10 7.77
N GLU A 14 -10.43 8.08 9.08
CA GLU A 14 -10.72 6.85 9.81
C GLU A 14 -12.01 6.17 9.33
N LYS A 15 -13.01 6.96 8.90
CA LYS A 15 -14.26 6.43 8.35
C LYS A 15 -14.06 5.73 6.99
N GLU A 16 -13.20 6.29 6.14
CA GLU A 16 -12.82 5.64 4.88
C GLU A 16 -12.01 4.36 5.15
N ASP A 17 -11.08 4.39 6.11
CA ASP A 17 -10.30 3.21 6.52
C ASP A 17 -11.22 2.10 7.08
N GLN A 18 -12.21 2.47 7.89
CA GLN A 18 -13.21 1.55 8.44
C GLN A 18 -14.04 0.89 7.33
N THR A 19 -14.50 1.68 6.36
CA THR A 19 -15.26 1.18 5.20
C THR A 19 -14.41 0.25 4.34
N LEU A 20 -13.15 0.62 4.10
CA LEU A 20 -12.17 -0.21 3.40
C LEU A 20 -11.95 -1.54 4.14
N TYR A 21 -11.87 -1.50 5.46
CA TYR A 21 -11.71 -2.68 6.30
C TYR A 21 -12.91 -3.62 6.24
N GLU A 22 -14.12 -3.10 6.40
CA GLU A 22 -15.34 -3.88 6.36
C GLU A 22 -15.54 -4.57 5.00
N GLU A 23 -15.36 -3.84 3.90
CA GLU A 23 -15.52 -4.42 2.57
C GLU A 23 -14.43 -5.44 2.23
N ALA A 24 -13.19 -5.17 2.62
CA ALA A 24 -12.11 -6.12 2.41
C ALA A 24 -12.32 -7.38 3.25
N ARG A 25 -12.81 -7.25 4.49
CA ARG A 25 -13.16 -8.37 5.37
C ARG A 25 -14.29 -9.23 4.80
N CYS A 26 -15.30 -8.63 4.16
CA CYS A 26 -16.34 -9.37 3.44
C CYS A 26 -15.79 -10.13 2.21
N GLN A 27 -14.62 -9.76 1.69
CA GLN A 27 -13.98 -10.39 0.53
C GLN A 27 -12.81 -11.33 0.91
N MET A 28 -12.48 -11.45 2.20
CA MET A 28 -11.30 -12.18 2.70
C MET A 28 -11.43 -13.71 2.51
N SER A 29 -10.97 -14.21 1.35
CA SER A 29 -10.57 -15.62 1.23
C SER A 29 -9.05 -15.82 1.30
N THR A 30 -8.25 -14.82 0.92
CA THR A 30 -6.80 -15.00 0.68
C THR A 30 -5.92 -13.84 1.18
N GLY A 31 -6.47 -12.86 1.92
CA GLY A 31 -5.70 -11.70 2.40
C GLY A 31 -5.51 -10.56 1.38
N GLU A 32 -6.03 -10.73 0.16
CA GLU A 32 -6.03 -9.73 -0.91
C GLU A 32 -7.43 -9.17 -1.18
N ILE A 33 -7.49 -7.92 -1.67
CA ILE A 33 -8.72 -7.32 -2.19
C ILE A 33 -8.95 -7.83 -3.63
N LYS A 34 -9.94 -8.71 -3.79
CA LYS A 34 -10.38 -9.21 -5.11
C LYS A 34 -11.09 -8.12 -5.92
N ASP A 35 -12.07 -7.44 -5.34
CA ASP A 35 -12.93 -6.49 -6.06
C ASP A 35 -12.81 -5.06 -5.53
N GLY A 36 -11.69 -4.39 -5.83
CA GLY A 36 -11.48 -2.99 -5.43
C GLY A 36 -12.46 -2.00 -6.06
N ASN A 37 -13.12 -2.36 -7.16
CA ASN A 37 -14.16 -1.54 -7.79
C ASN A 37 -15.41 -1.45 -6.90
N ARG A 38 -15.77 -2.55 -6.24
CA ARG A 38 -16.88 -2.58 -5.28
C ARG A 38 -16.58 -1.68 -4.07
N ILE A 39 -15.33 -1.66 -3.62
CA ILE A 39 -14.89 -0.78 -2.53
C ILE A 39 -14.89 0.69 -2.98
N GLY A 40 -14.35 0.97 -4.17
CA GLY A 40 -14.37 2.32 -4.75
C GLY A 40 -15.78 2.88 -4.94
N ALA A 41 -16.76 2.03 -5.21
CA ALA A 41 -18.17 2.43 -5.25
C ALA A 41 -18.70 2.94 -3.89
N LYS A 42 -18.15 2.44 -2.77
CA LYS A 42 -18.49 2.92 -1.41
C LYS A 42 -17.62 4.09 -0.93
N LEU A 43 -16.52 4.38 -1.63
CA LEU A 43 -15.58 5.44 -1.31
C LEU A 43 -15.56 6.49 -2.44
N PRO A 44 -16.58 7.39 -2.50
CA PRO A 44 -16.65 8.39 -3.55
C PRO A 44 -15.42 9.32 -3.50
N GLY A 45 -14.76 9.49 -4.65
CA GLY A 45 -13.53 10.27 -4.75
C GLY A 45 -12.24 9.50 -4.45
N ARG A 46 -12.32 8.18 -4.23
CA ARG A 46 -11.16 7.28 -4.15
C ARG A 46 -11.16 6.34 -5.35
N ILE A 47 -9.98 6.13 -5.92
CA ILE A 47 -9.79 5.14 -7.00
C ILE A 47 -9.38 3.78 -6.41
N ASN A 48 -9.65 2.71 -7.14
CA ASN A 48 -9.32 1.34 -6.73
C ASN A 48 -7.84 1.19 -6.34
N GLU A 49 -6.94 1.81 -7.11
CA GLU A 49 -5.50 1.77 -6.82
C GLU A 49 -5.14 2.42 -5.47
N ASP A 50 -5.79 3.53 -5.09
CA ASP A 50 -5.60 4.17 -3.78
C ASP A 50 -6.11 3.24 -2.66
N CYS A 51 -7.25 2.59 -2.87
CA CYS A 51 -7.81 1.62 -1.91
C CYS A 51 -6.88 0.43 -1.68
N ARG A 52 -6.31 -0.15 -2.76
CA ARG A 52 -5.33 -1.24 -2.65
C ARG A 52 -4.05 -0.81 -1.93
N LYS A 53 -3.48 0.34 -2.30
CA LYS A 53 -2.31 0.90 -1.62
C LYS A 53 -2.58 1.14 -0.15
N ARG A 54 -3.73 1.72 0.20
CA ARG A 54 -4.12 1.99 1.58
C ARG A 54 -4.30 0.70 2.38
N TRP A 55 -4.93 -0.31 1.78
CA TRP A 55 -5.11 -1.62 2.38
C TRP A 55 -3.77 -2.23 2.79
N ILE A 56 -2.85 -2.38 1.84
CA ILE A 56 -1.53 -3.00 2.08
C ILE A 56 -0.70 -2.19 3.09
N ASN A 57 -0.68 -0.86 2.95
CA ASN A 57 0.24 -0.02 3.72
C ASN A 57 -0.26 0.30 5.14
N LYS A 58 -1.56 0.20 5.42
CA LYS A 58 -2.09 0.64 6.72
C LYS A 58 -3.24 -0.19 7.27
N VAL A 59 -4.18 -0.66 6.44
CA VAL A 59 -5.44 -1.22 6.95
C VAL A 59 -5.41 -2.73 7.16
N CYS A 60 -4.66 -3.50 6.36
CA CYS A 60 -4.60 -4.97 6.49
C CYS A 60 -3.81 -5.44 7.72
N GLY A 61 -3.01 -4.57 8.34
CA GLY A 61 -2.22 -4.88 9.54
C GLY A 61 -1.08 -5.89 9.33
N LEU A 62 -0.90 -6.42 8.11
CA LEU A 62 0.16 -7.39 7.78
C LEU A 62 1.55 -6.75 7.69
N LEU A 63 1.59 -5.43 7.45
CA LEU A 63 2.85 -4.70 7.40
C LEU A 63 3.35 -4.40 8.81
N LYS A 64 4.44 -5.05 9.22
CA LYS A 64 5.15 -4.71 10.46
C LYS A 64 5.73 -3.30 10.34
N LYS A 65 5.42 -2.46 11.31
CA LYS A 65 5.95 -1.09 11.43
C LYS A 65 6.72 -1.01 12.74
N GLY A 66 8.02 -0.74 12.67
CA GLY A 66 8.89 -0.73 13.83
C GLY A 66 10.36 -0.66 13.46
N ALA A 67 11.23 -0.81 14.45
CA ALA A 67 12.64 -1.07 14.21
C ALA A 67 12.78 -2.37 13.41
N TRP A 68 13.76 -2.39 12.51
CA TRP A 68 14.08 -3.60 11.75
C TRP A 68 14.64 -4.64 12.72
N GLU A 69 14.17 -5.87 12.60
CA GLU A 69 14.78 -6.98 13.32
C GLU A 69 16.15 -7.31 12.68
N PRO A 70 17.14 -7.76 13.46
CA PRO A 70 18.46 -8.10 12.93
C PRO A 70 18.43 -9.12 11.77
N ASP A 71 17.45 -10.03 11.74
CA ASP A 71 17.22 -10.96 10.64
C ASP A 71 16.77 -10.25 9.35
N GLU A 72 15.90 -9.25 9.48
CA GLU A 72 15.43 -8.44 8.35
C GLU A 72 16.58 -7.63 7.74
N ASP A 73 17.44 -7.07 8.59
CA ASP A 73 18.66 -6.35 8.18
C ASP A 73 19.63 -7.28 7.45
N GLN A 74 19.86 -8.50 7.98
CA GLN A 74 20.74 -9.47 7.32
C GLN A 74 20.21 -9.88 5.94
N ARG A 75 18.91 -10.14 5.83
CA ARG A 75 18.27 -10.49 4.55
C ARG A 75 18.34 -9.34 3.55
N LEU A 76 18.23 -8.09 4.02
CA LEU A 76 18.43 -6.91 3.18
C LEU A 76 19.87 -6.81 2.71
N HIS A 77 20.85 -7.01 3.60
CA HIS A 77 22.27 -7.03 3.24
C HIS A 77 22.58 -8.10 2.19
N ASP A 78 22.06 -9.31 2.36
CA ASP A 78 22.25 -10.40 1.39
C ASP A 78 21.64 -10.05 0.03
N ALA A 79 20.42 -9.48 0.01
CA ALA A 79 19.78 -9.03 -1.21
C ALA A 79 20.56 -7.90 -1.91
N ILE A 80 21.15 -6.96 -1.15
CA ILE A 80 22.02 -5.91 -1.67
C ILE A 80 23.31 -6.52 -2.23
N CYS A 81 23.91 -7.50 -1.57
CA CYS A 81 25.10 -8.17 -2.09
C CYS A 81 24.82 -8.88 -3.42
N ILE A 82 23.65 -9.51 -3.55
CA ILE A 82 23.26 -10.27 -4.76
C ILE A 82 22.81 -9.34 -5.90
N HIS A 83 22.09 -8.25 -5.60
CA HIS A 83 21.42 -7.42 -6.61
C HIS A 83 21.86 -5.94 -6.65
N GLY A 84 22.73 -5.51 -5.73
CA GLY A 84 23.02 -4.11 -5.44
C GLY A 84 23.87 -3.37 -6.47
N GLN A 85 24.54 -4.07 -7.38
CA GLN A 85 25.30 -3.45 -8.47
C GLN A 85 24.44 -2.55 -9.38
N LYS A 86 23.11 -2.71 -9.37
CA LYS A 86 22.17 -1.89 -10.13
C LYS A 86 21.76 -0.57 -9.44
N TYR A 87 21.85 -0.48 -8.10
CA TYR A 87 21.26 0.63 -7.33
C TYR A 87 22.28 1.66 -6.82
N MET A 88 23.57 1.30 -6.75
CA MET A 88 24.64 2.22 -6.30
C MET A 88 25.20 3.10 -7.43
N ALA A 89 25.01 2.74 -8.70
CA ALA A 89 25.61 3.46 -9.83
C ALA A 89 24.96 4.82 -10.13
N GLU A 90 23.72 5.08 -9.71
CA GLU A 90 22.99 6.32 -10.04
C GLU A 90 23.00 7.39 -8.94
N ARG A 91 23.58 7.14 -7.76
CA ARG A 91 23.57 8.10 -6.64
C ARG A 91 24.87 8.89 -6.42
N VAL A 92 25.90 8.68 -7.25
CA VAL A 92 27.20 9.39 -7.13
C VAL A 92 27.38 10.50 -8.17
N THR A 93 26.41 10.78 -9.04
CA THR A 93 26.52 11.89 -10.01
C THR A 93 25.23 12.68 -10.16
N LYS A 94 24.97 13.59 -9.21
CA LYS A 94 24.62 15.02 -9.37
C LYS A 94 23.89 15.55 -8.15
#